data_AF-A0A0D2MQC1-F1
#
_entry.id   AF-A0A0D2MQC1-F1
#
_cell.length_a   1.000
_cell.length_b   1.000
_cell.length_c   1.000
_cell.angle_alpha   90.00
_cell.angle_beta   90.00
_cell.angle_gamma   90.00
#
_symmetry.space_group_name_H-M   'P 1'
#
loop_
_entity.id
_entity.type
_entity.pdbx_description
1 polymer ?
#
loop_
_entity_poly.entity_id
_entity_poly.type
_entity_poly.pdbx_seq_one_letter_code
_entity_poly.pdbx_strand_id
1 'polypeptide(L)'
;MLAALAIAVGVVECVQGLRRAGALGSLAARKLMHTAAVALAALCAGDGLADVAGRRFGVGALGPLPWSRGKTWAGSFACLVGSWAASLGIIMYLRAFGLPLGVGHLSAAQLSSGCALCAAAAALVESLPVKEVDNITVPLTAAVAAGWAFGAGGAG
;
A
#
# COMPACT_ATOMS: atom_id res chain seq x y z
N MET A 1 -6.36 39.07 -39.17
CA MET A 1 -7.13 37.82 -38.94
C MET A 1 -6.25 36.62 -38.59
N LEU A 2 -5.23 36.27 -39.39
CA LEU A 2 -4.41 35.06 -39.15
C LEU A 2 -3.65 35.06 -37.80
N ALA A 3 -3.08 36.19 -37.40
CA ALA A 3 -2.35 36.29 -36.12
C ALA A 3 -3.26 36.09 -34.89
N ALA A 4 -4.49 36.62 -34.92
CA ALA A 4 -5.46 36.44 -33.85
C ALA A 4 -5.94 34.99 -33.73
N LEU A 5 -6.08 34.29 -34.87
CA LEU A 5 -6.44 32.87 -34.91
C LEU A 5 -5.33 31.99 -34.32
N ALA A 6 -4.07 32.28 -34.65
CA ALA A 6 -2.92 31.54 -34.12
C ALA A 6 -2.78 31.68 -32.59
N ILE A 7 -3.01 32.89 -32.07
CA ILE A 7 -3.02 33.15 -30.62
C ILE A 7 -4.17 32.39 -29.94
N ALA A 8 -5.37 32.42 -30.53
CA ALA A 8 -6.52 31.69 -29.98
C ALA A 8 -6.30 30.18 -29.95
N VAL A 9 -5.76 29.59 -31.02
CA VAL A 9 -5.42 28.16 -31.08
C VAL A 9 -4.33 27.81 -30.05
N GLY A 10 -3.28 28.63 -29.92
CA GLY A 10 -2.22 28.42 -28.92
C GLY A 10 -2.73 28.47 -27.48
N VAL A 11 -3.65 29.40 -27.16
CA VAL A 11 -4.29 29.48 -25.85
C VAL A 11 -5.16 28.25 -25.58
N VAL A 12 -5.92 27.78 -26.58
CA VAL A 12 -6.76 26.57 -26.45
C VAL A 12 -5.90 25.33 -26.21
N GLU A 13 -4.83 25.12 -26.98
CA GLU A 13 -3.90 23.99 -26.79
C GLU A 13 -3.19 24.05 -25.42
N CYS A 14 -2.82 25.25 -24.95
CA CYS A 14 -2.23 25.43 -23.62
C CYS A 14 -3.23 25.07 -22.50
N VAL A 15 -4.47 25.55 -22.61
CA VAL A 15 -5.54 25.22 -21.65
C VAL A 15 -5.88 23.73 -21.68
N GLN A 16 -5.89 23.10 -22.85
CA GLN A 16 -6.05 21.65 -22.99
C GLN A 16 -4.87 20.89 -22.39
N GLY A 17 -3.63 21.36 -22.58
CA GLY A 17 -2.42 20.80 -22.00
C GLY A 17 -2.43 20.86 -20.47
N LEU A 18 -2.82 22.00 -19.89
CA LEU A 18 -2.97 22.16 -18.44
C LEU A 18 -4.07 21.26 -17.86
N ARG A 19 -5.20 21.12 -18.56
CA ARG A 19 -6.28 20.20 -18.17
C ARG A 19 -5.83 18.73 -18.26
N ARG A 20 -5.07 18.36 -19.29
CA ARG A 20 -4.50 17.00 -19.44
C ARG A 20 -3.47 16.71 -18.34
N ALA A 21 -2.59 17.66 -18.01
CA ALA A 21 -1.63 17.53 -16.92
C ALA A 21 -2.33 17.37 -15.56
N GLY A 22 -3.36 18.18 -15.28
CA GLY A 22 -4.17 18.04 -14.06
C GLY A 22 -4.94 16.71 -14.00
N ALA A 23 -5.50 16.26 -15.12
CA ALA A 23 -6.16 14.97 -15.23
C ALA A 23 -5.19 13.80 -14.99
N LEU A 24 -3.99 13.85 -15.57
CA LEU A 24 -2.93 12.87 -15.36
C LEU A 24 -2.47 12.84 -13.89
N GLY A 25 -2.31 14.00 -13.26
CA GLY A 25 -2.01 14.08 -11.82
C GLY A 25 -3.11 13.45 -10.97
N SER A 26 -4.38 13.70 -11.30
CA SER A 26 -5.52 13.11 -10.60
C SER A 26 -5.64 11.58 -10.83
N LEU A 27 -5.26 11.09 -12.01
CA LEU A 27 -5.27 9.67 -12.35
C LEU A 27 -4.12 8.92 -11.67
N ALA A 28 -2.93 9.51 -11.64
CA ALA A 28 -1.78 8.99 -10.90
C ALA A 28 -2.09 8.94 -9.39
N ALA A 29 -2.67 9.99 -8.83
CA ALA A 29 -3.10 10.02 -7.43
C ALA A 29 -4.13 8.92 -7.11
N ARG A 30 -5.11 8.71 -7.99
CA ARG A 30 -6.10 7.61 -7.87
C ARG A 30 -5.47 6.23 -7.93
N LYS A 31 -4.45 6.04 -8.78
CA LYS A 31 -3.70 4.78 -8.88
C LYS A 31 -2.76 4.52 -7.70
N LEU A 32 -2.35 5.56 -6.97
CA LEU A 32 -1.45 5.42 -5.82
C LEU A 32 -2.19 5.36 -4.48
N MET A 33 -3.49 5.67 -4.46
CA MET A 33 -4.23 5.79 -3.20
C MET A 33 -4.36 4.45 -2.46
N HIS A 34 -4.61 3.36 -3.18
CA HIS A 34 -4.68 2.02 -2.58
C HIS A 34 -3.30 1.52 -2.13
N THR A 35 -2.24 1.79 -2.90
CA THR A 35 -0.87 1.39 -2.51
C THR A 35 -0.40 2.15 -1.29
N ALA A 36 -0.70 3.45 -1.19
CA ALA A 36 -0.41 4.26 -0.02
C ALA A 36 -1.20 3.80 1.22
N ALA A 37 -2.48 3.44 1.06
CA ALA A 37 -3.29 2.92 2.15
C ALA A 37 -2.73 1.60 2.71
N VAL A 38 -2.31 0.69 1.84
CA VAL A 38 -1.66 -0.58 2.23
C VAL A 38 -0.30 -0.35 2.88
N ALA A 39 0.50 0.57 2.35
CA ALA A 39 1.82 0.90 2.91
C ALA A 39 1.71 1.48 4.32
N LEU A 40 0.79 2.44 4.53
CA LEU A 40 0.53 3.02 5.85
C LEU A 40 -0.04 1.99 6.81
N ALA A 41 -0.95 1.12 6.37
CA ALA A 41 -1.47 0.04 7.20
C ALA A 41 -0.37 -0.95 7.62
N ALA A 42 0.53 -1.33 6.70
CA ALA A 42 1.64 -2.22 7.00
C ALA A 42 2.63 -1.60 8.00
N LEU A 43 2.96 -0.31 7.84
CA LEU A 43 3.83 0.39 8.78
C LEU A 43 3.13 0.61 10.13
N CYS A 44 1.98 1.30 10.16
CA CYS A 44 1.39 1.71 11.43
C CYS A 44 0.77 0.54 12.21
N ALA A 45 0.07 -0.36 11.53
CA ALA A 45 -0.59 -1.48 12.19
C ALA A 45 0.33 -2.72 12.23
N GLY A 46 1.01 -3.04 11.13
CA GLY A 46 1.88 -4.20 11.05
C GLY A 46 3.07 -4.10 12.00
N ASP A 47 3.93 -3.11 11.81
CA ASP A 47 5.14 -2.90 12.64
C ASP A 47 4.76 -2.64 14.10
N GLY A 48 3.81 -1.73 14.34
CA GLY A 48 3.34 -1.41 15.70
C GLY A 48 2.80 -2.62 16.47
N LEU A 49 2.01 -3.49 15.84
CA LEU A 49 1.51 -4.72 16.47
C LEU A 49 2.59 -5.78 16.61
N ALA A 50 3.51 -5.89 15.65
CA ALA A 50 4.65 -6.81 15.73
C ALA A 50 5.52 -6.52 16.96
N ASP A 51 5.73 -5.24 17.24
CA ASP A 51 6.53 -4.77 18.35
C ASP A 51 5.87 -5.06 19.71
N VAL A 52 4.57 -4.79 19.83
CA VAL A 52 3.80 -5.07 21.04
C VAL A 52 3.71 -6.58 21.29
N ALA A 53 3.33 -7.36 20.26
CA ALA A 53 3.19 -8.80 20.37
C ALA A 53 4.54 -9.49 20.59
N GLY A 54 5.60 -9.03 19.93
CA GLY A 54 6.94 -9.56 20.09
C GLY A 54 7.49 -9.34 21.49
N ARG A 55 7.28 -8.16 22.08
CA ARG A 55 7.64 -7.91 23.49
C ARG A 55 6.80 -8.70 24.48
N ARG A 56 5.51 -8.89 24.19
CA ARG A 56 4.57 -9.55 25.13
C ARG A 56 4.65 -11.08 25.10
N PHE A 57 4.83 -11.67 23.92
CA PHE A 57 4.76 -13.12 23.71
C PHE A 57 6.09 -13.75 23.26
N GLY A 58 7.06 -12.95 22.83
CA GLY A 58 8.36 -13.41 22.35
C GLY A 58 9.30 -13.94 23.42
N VAL A 59 9.04 -13.64 24.70
CA VAL A 59 9.84 -14.12 25.85
C VAL A 59 9.36 -15.48 26.37
N GLY A 60 8.18 -15.97 25.94
CA GLY A 60 7.55 -17.15 26.54
C GLY A 60 6.89 -18.16 25.59
N ALA A 61 6.22 -17.73 24.51
CA ALA A 61 5.37 -18.64 23.71
C ALA A 61 5.98 -19.01 22.34
N LEU A 62 6.74 -18.08 21.75
CA LEU A 62 7.21 -18.16 20.37
C LEU A 62 8.58 -17.49 20.33
N GLY A 63 9.65 -18.29 20.42
CA GLY A 63 11.02 -17.80 20.56
C GLY A 63 11.50 -16.94 19.39
N PRO A 64 12.77 -16.49 19.43
CA PRO A 64 13.34 -15.65 18.38
C PRO A 64 13.36 -16.39 17.03
N LEU A 65 13.35 -15.63 15.94
CA LEU A 65 13.52 -16.19 14.61
C LEU A 65 14.93 -16.79 14.45
N PRO A 66 15.08 -17.93 13.74
CA PRO A 66 16.39 -18.56 13.53
C PRO A 66 17.43 -17.63 12.88
N TRP A 67 16.97 -16.69 12.05
CA TRP A 67 17.80 -15.74 11.31
C TRP A 67 17.87 -14.34 11.92
N SER A 68 17.07 -14.03 12.95
CA SER A 68 17.05 -12.72 13.59
C SER A 68 16.78 -12.85 15.09
N ARG A 69 17.83 -12.71 15.90
CA ARG A 69 17.75 -12.79 17.37
C ARG A 69 16.89 -11.69 18.01
N GLY A 70 16.59 -10.63 17.26
CA GLY A 70 15.80 -9.48 17.73
C GLY A 70 14.33 -9.52 17.31
N LYS A 71 13.92 -10.38 16.38
CA LYS A 71 12.54 -10.53 15.91
C LYS A 71 11.99 -11.88 16.37
N THR A 72 10.67 -11.98 16.54
CA THR A 72 10.03 -13.15 17.16
C THR A 72 8.88 -13.65 16.30
N TRP A 73 8.56 -14.95 16.39
CA TRP A 73 7.47 -15.53 15.58
C TRP A 73 6.13 -14.89 15.92
N ALA A 74 5.92 -14.53 17.18
CA ALA A 74 4.74 -13.79 17.62
C ALA A 74 4.65 -12.41 16.94
N GLY A 75 5.77 -11.68 16.86
CA GLY A 75 5.84 -10.39 16.19
C GLY A 75 5.55 -10.50 14.70
N SER A 76 6.17 -11.45 13.99
CA SER A 76 5.93 -11.66 12.56
C SER A 76 4.48 -12.07 12.26
N PHE A 77 3.86 -12.90 13.10
CA PHE A 77 2.45 -13.27 12.95
C PHE A 77 1.53 -12.06 13.20
N ALA A 78 1.82 -11.25 14.21
CA ALA A 78 1.08 -10.02 14.47
C ALA A 78 1.24 -9.01 13.33
N CYS A 79 2.44 -8.90 12.74
CA CYS A 79 2.69 -8.08 11.54
C CYS A 79 1.80 -8.53 10.38
N LEU A 80 1.76 -9.84 10.10
CA LEU A 80 0.96 -10.42 9.02
C LEU A 80 -0.53 -10.13 9.20
N VAL A 81 -1.09 -10.52 10.35
CA VAL A 81 -2.53 -10.37 10.61
C VAL A 81 -2.92 -8.91 10.74
N GLY A 82 -2.10 -8.10 11.43
CA GLY A 82 -2.30 -6.67 11.62
C GLY A 82 -2.30 -5.91 10.30
N SER A 83 -1.27 -6.12 9.47
CA SER A 83 -1.16 -5.49 8.15
C SER A 83 -2.31 -5.88 7.24
N TRP A 84 -2.68 -7.17 7.21
CA TRP A 84 -3.77 -7.66 6.39
C TRP A 84 -5.12 -7.05 6.81
N ALA A 85 -5.46 -7.14 8.10
CA ALA A 85 -6.73 -6.65 8.62
C ALA A 85 -6.86 -5.13 8.47
N ALA A 86 -5.80 -4.37 8.78
CA ALA A 86 -5.79 -2.92 8.65
C ALA A 86 -5.89 -2.48 7.17
N SER A 87 -5.14 -3.13 6.27
CA SER A 87 -5.18 -2.83 4.83
C SER A 87 -6.55 -3.12 4.23
N LEU A 88 -7.13 -4.28 4.56
CA LEU A 88 -8.46 -4.64 4.09
C LEU A 88 -9.51 -3.69 4.67
N GLY A 89 -9.44 -3.40 5.96
CA GLY A 89 -10.34 -2.49 6.66
C GLY A 89 -10.34 -1.09 6.05
N ILE A 90 -9.16 -0.50 5.83
CA ILE A 90 -9.06 0.86 5.27
C ILE A 90 -9.54 0.91 3.81
N ILE A 91 -9.22 -0.10 2.99
CA ILE A 91 -9.72 -0.15 1.60
C ILE A 91 -11.24 -0.30 1.57
N MET A 92 -11.81 -1.18 2.40
CA MET A 92 -13.26 -1.38 2.48
C MET A 92 -13.97 -0.13 2.99
N TYR A 93 -13.40 0.52 4.00
CA TYR A 93 -13.90 1.80 4.50
C TYR A 93 -13.91 2.86 3.39
N LEU A 94 -12.77 3.11 2.75
CA LEU A 94 -12.67 4.12 1.69
C LEU A 94 -13.57 3.78 0.48
N ARG A 95 -13.76 2.50 0.17
CA ARG A 95 -14.70 2.02 -0.86
C ARG A 95 -16.14 2.34 -0.49
N ALA A 96 -16.54 2.15 0.76
CA ALA A 96 -17.90 2.46 1.22
C ALA A 96 -18.25 3.95 1.10
N PHE A 97 -17.25 4.83 1.27
CA PHE A 97 -17.39 6.28 1.05
C PHE A 97 -17.33 6.71 -0.43
N GLY A 98 -17.21 5.76 -1.36
CA GLY A 98 -17.21 6.04 -2.80
C GLY A 98 -15.93 6.70 -3.31
N LEU A 99 -14.81 6.61 -2.58
CA LEU A 99 -13.56 7.20 -3.03
C LEU A 99 -12.98 6.42 -4.23
N PRO A 100 -12.43 7.12 -5.24
CA PRO A 100 -11.88 6.49 -6.44
C PRO A 100 -10.51 5.86 -6.16
N LEU A 101 -10.50 4.66 -5.56
CA LEU A 101 -9.31 3.93 -5.15
C LEU A 101 -8.61 3.17 -6.29
N GLY A 102 -9.22 3.06 -7.47
CA GLY A 102 -8.69 2.25 -8.58
C GLY A 102 -8.88 0.73 -8.42
N VAL A 103 -9.37 0.27 -7.26
CA VAL A 103 -9.60 -1.16 -6.95
C VAL A 103 -11.07 -1.52 -6.72
N GLY A 104 -12.00 -0.61 -7.04
CA GLY A 104 -13.44 -0.80 -6.79
C GLY A 104 -14.08 -1.91 -7.63
N HIS A 105 -13.46 -2.31 -8.73
CA HIS A 105 -13.91 -3.40 -9.60
C HIS A 105 -13.61 -4.78 -9.00
N LEU A 106 -12.70 -4.86 -8.01
CA LEU A 106 -12.32 -6.12 -7.39
C LEU A 106 -13.37 -6.58 -6.37
N SER A 107 -13.59 -7.89 -6.32
CA SER A 107 -14.38 -8.53 -5.28
C SER A 107 -13.71 -8.43 -3.91
N ALA A 108 -14.48 -8.61 -2.84
CA ALA A 108 -13.93 -8.59 -1.49
C ALA A 108 -12.88 -9.70 -1.26
N ALA A 109 -13.06 -10.86 -1.91
CA ALA A 109 -12.09 -11.95 -1.88
C ALA A 109 -10.77 -11.54 -2.55
N GLN A 110 -10.82 -10.92 -3.73
CA GLN A 110 -9.62 -10.44 -4.44
C GLN A 110 -8.88 -9.34 -3.67
N LEU A 111 -9.62 -8.42 -3.04
CA LEU A 111 -9.04 -7.41 -2.16
C LEU A 111 -8.34 -8.05 -0.96
N SER A 112 -9.01 -9.00 -0.30
CA SER A 112 -8.46 -9.73 0.83
C SER A 112 -7.19 -10.51 0.46
N SER A 113 -7.19 -11.23 -0.67
CA SER A 113 -6.00 -11.97 -1.13
C SER A 113 -4.86 -11.02 -1.51
N GLY A 114 -5.15 -9.89 -2.17
CA GLY A 114 -4.15 -8.87 -2.47
C GLY A 114 -3.53 -8.29 -1.21
N CYS A 115 -4.35 -7.90 -0.23
CA CYS A 115 -3.88 -7.42 1.07
C CYS A 115 -3.06 -8.49 1.81
N ALA A 116 -3.43 -9.77 1.70
CA ALA A 116 -2.72 -10.86 2.36
C ALA A 116 -1.32 -11.05 1.75
N LEU A 117 -1.20 -10.94 0.42
CA LEU A 117 0.10 -10.96 -0.26
C LEU A 117 0.98 -9.78 0.16
N CYS A 118 0.42 -8.57 0.23
CA CYS A 118 1.15 -7.39 0.71
C CYS A 118 1.61 -7.55 2.16
N ALA A 119 0.74 -8.05 3.03
CA ALA A 119 1.03 -8.30 4.43
C ALA A 119 2.10 -9.39 4.61
N ALA A 120 2.07 -10.45 3.80
CA ALA A 120 3.10 -11.48 3.79
C ALA A 120 4.46 -10.92 3.37
N ALA A 121 4.50 -10.12 2.30
CA ALA A 121 5.73 -9.47 1.85
C ALA A 121 6.30 -8.52 2.90
N ALA A 122 5.44 -7.71 3.53
CA ALA A 122 5.81 -6.83 4.64
C ALA A 122 6.36 -7.61 5.84
N ALA A 123 5.67 -8.65 6.28
CA ALA A 123 6.09 -9.49 7.41
C ALA A 123 7.40 -10.24 7.15
N LEU A 124 7.66 -10.66 5.90
CA LEU A 124 8.93 -11.26 5.50
C LEU A 124 10.08 -10.26 5.62
N VAL A 125 9.91 -9.04 5.11
CA VAL A 125 10.94 -7.99 5.21
C VAL A 125 11.17 -7.58 6.67
N GLU A 126 10.09 -7.45 7.43
CA GLU A 126 10.13 -7.17 8.87
C GLU A 126 10.85 -8.26 9.69
N SER A 127 10.80 -9.50 9.22
CA SER A 127 11.48 -10.63 9.86
C SER A 127 13.02 -10.61 9.71
N LEU A 128 13.55 -9.81 8.78
CA LEU A 128 14.98 -9.76 8.49
C LEU A 128 15.77 -8.99 9.57
N PRO A 129 17.06 -9.32 9.79
CA PRO A 129 17.89 -8.66 10.80
C PRO A 129 18.44 -7.29 10.33
N VAL A 130 17.62 -6.46 9.68
CA VAL A 130 17.97 -5.11 9.21
C VAL A 130 17.32 -4.07 10.12
N LYS A 131 17.93 -3.85 11.29
CA LYS A 131 17.51 -2.78 12.21
C LYS A 131 17.74 -1.41 11.56
N GLU A 132 16.85 -0.47 11.86
CA GLU A 132 16.87 0.96 11.47
C GLU A 132 16.29 1.31 10.10
N VAL A 133 16.13 0.35 9.19
CA VAL A 133 15.54 0.57 7.86
C VAL A 133 14.16 -0.06 7.68
N ASP A 134 13.67 -0.84 8.65
CA ASP A 134 12.36 -1.50 8.66
C ASP A 134 11.20 -0.51 8.44
N ASN A 135 11.26 0.65 9.09
CA ASN A 135 10.29 1.73 8.91
C ASN A 135 10.19 2.30 7.48
N ILE A 136 11.19 2.04 6.62
CA ILE A 136 11.19 2.44 5.21
C ILE A 136 10.94 1.22 4.33
N THR A 137 11.60 0.09 4.61
CA THR A 137 11.54 -1.11 3.78
C THR A 137 10.17 -1.78 3.86
N VAL A 138 9.55 -1.88 5.04
CA VAL A 138 8.22 -2.48 5.22
C VAL A 138 7.13 -1.76 4.41
N PRO A 139 6.93 -0.43 4.55
CA PRO A 139 5.92 0.28 3.75
C PRO A 139 6.27 0.29 2.26
N LEU A 140 7.55 0.38 1.89
CA LEU A 140 7.96 0.35 0.49
C LEU A 140 7.65 -1.01 -0.15
N THR A 141 7.97 -2.11 0.53
CA THR A 141 7.65 -3.46 0.07
C THR A 141 6.14 -3.66 -0.04
N ALA A 142 5.37 -3.19 0.94
CA ALA A 142 3.92 -3.26 0.90
C ALA A 142 3.33 -2.45 -0.28
N ALA A 143 3.87 -1.26 -0.56
CA ALA A 143 3.47 -0.43 -1.70
C ALA A 143 3.76 -1.10 -3.06
N VAL A 144 4.97 -1.68 -3.21
CA VAL A 144 5.36 -2.41 -4.43
C VAL A 144 4.50 -3.65 -4.62
N ALA A 145 4.31 -4.43 -3.56
CA ALA A 145 3.45 -5.61 -3.58
C ALA A 145 2.01 -5.25 -3.93
N ALA A 146 1.49 -4.14 -3.40
CA ALA A 146 0.15 -3.64 -3.73
C ALA A 146 0.05 -3.21 -5.20
N GLY A 147 1.05 -2.50 -5.71
CA GLY A 147 1.11 -2.12 -7.13
C GLY A 147 1.10 -3.33 -8.05
N TRP A 148 1.78 -4.41 -7.67
CA TRP A 148 1.76 -5.66 -8.42
C TRP A 148 0.43 -6.42 -8.28
N ALA A 149 -0.02 -6.64 -7.05
CA ALA A 149 -1.21 -7.44 -6.74
C ALA A 149 -2.51 -6.80 -7.29
N PHE A 150 -2.61 -5.47 -7.25
CA PHE A 150 -3.78 -4.75 -7.73
C PHE A 150 -3.62 -4.18 -9.15
N GLY A 151 -2.39 -4.06 -9.66
CA GLY A 151 -2.11 -3.58 -11.02
C GLY A 151 -2.14 -4.67 -12.10
N ALA A 152 -1.77 -5.90 -11.77
CA ALA A 152 -1.79 -7.04 -12.71
C ALA A 152 -3.20 -7.67 -12.87
N GLY A 153 -4.10 -7.45 -11.91
CA GLY A 153 -5.43 -8.07 -11.87
C GLY A 153 -6.52 -7.43 -12.77
N GLY A 154 -6.18 -6.43 -13.58
CA GLY A 154 -7.13 -5.72 -14.47
C GLY A 154 -7.17 -6.22 -15.92
N ALA A 155 -6.52 -7.35 -16.23
CA ALA A 155 -6.42 -7.91 -17.59
C ALA A 155 -7.01 -9.33 -17.71
N GLY A 156 -7.98 -9.67 -16.87
CA GLY A 156 -8.74 -10.92 -16.94
C GLY A 156 -10.22 -10.66 -17.16
#